data_AF-A0A965NLT0-F1
#
_entry.id   AF-A0A965NLT0-F1
#
_cell.length_a   1.000
_cell.length_b   1.000
_cell.length_c   1.000
_cell.angle_alpha   90.00
_cell.angle_beta   90.00
_cell.angle_gamma   90.00
#
_symmetry.space_group_name_H-M   'P 1'
#
loop_
_entity.id
_entity.type
_entity.pdbx_description
1 polymer ?
#
loop_
_entity_poly.entity_id
_entity_poly.type
_entity_poly.pdbx_seq_one_letter_code
_entity_poly.pdbx_strand_id
1 'polypeptide(L)' 'MKTMLLILLGVRLLFLSVAGAMCLYGLIHATDPNVQWYWTVGHAVVLAACVFLIGRVWASLKATWQQ' A
#
# COMPACT_ATOMS: atom_id res chain seq x y z
N MET A 1 18.03 -11.02 -15.72
CA MET A 1 16.63 -10.53 -15.67
C MET A 1 16.00 -10.67 -14.28
N LYS A 2 16.21 -11.79 -13.57
CA LYS A 2 15.71 -12.03 -12.19
C LYS A 2 15.97 -10.86 -11.21
N THR A 3 17.21 -10.38 -11.13
CA THR A 3 17.60 -9.27 -10.23
C THR A 3 16.87 -7.97 -10.55
N MET A 4 16.71 -7.64 -11.84
CA MET A 4 15.96 -6.46 -12.28
C MET A 4 14.48 -6.55 -11.89
N LEU A 5 13.88 -7.74 -12.02
CA LEU A 5 12.49 -7.98 -11.62
C LEU A 5 12.29 -7.86 -10.10
N LEU A 6 13.24 -8.39 -9.32
CA LEU A 6 13.24 -8.27 -7.85
C LEU A 6 13.36 -6.81 -7.41
N ILE A 7 14.23 -6.02 -8.06
CA ILE A 7 14.36 -4.59 -7.77
C ILE A 7 13.05 -3.86 -8.08
N LEU A 8 12.44 -4.08 -9.25
CA LEU A 8 11.18 -3.44 -9.62
C LEU A 8 10.04 -3.80 -8.66
N LEU A 9 9.93 -5.07 -8.26
CA LEU A 9 8.93 -5.52 -7.28
C LEU A 9 9.20 -4.93 -5.88
N GLY A 10 10.46 -4.85 -5.46
CA GLY A 10 10.86 -4.23 -4.20
C GLY A 10 10.53 -2.74 -4.16
N VAL A 11 10.87 -2.00 -5.21
CA VAL A 11 10.51 -0.57 -5.36
C VAL A 11 9.00 -0.38 -5.33
N ARG A 12 8.24 -1.22 -6.05
CA ARG A 12 6.77 -1.18 -6.02
C ARG A 12 6.21 -1.42 -4.62
N LEU A 13 6.78 -2.36 -3.88
CA LEU A 13 6.40 -2.63 -2.49
C LEU A 13 6.65 -1.40 -1.60
N LEU A 14 7.78 -0.72 -1.77
CA LEU A 14 8.11 0.51 -1.03
C LEU A 14 7.08 1.61 -1.31
N PHE A 15 6.75 1.88 -2.58
CA PHE A 15 5.73 2.88 -2.93
C PHE A 15 4.36 2.55 -2.33
N LEU A 16 3.94 1.28 -2.39
CA LEU A 16 2.67 0.85 -1.80
C LEU A 16 2.65 0.99 -0.28
N SER A 17 3.76 0.70 0.39
CA SER A 17 3.90 0.89 1.85
C SER A 17 3.83 2.37 2.24
N VAL A 18 4.49 3.26 1.49
CA VAL A 18 4.41 4.71 1.72
C VAL A 18 2.99 5.23 1.50
N ALA A 19 2.32 4.79 0.44
CA ALA A 19 0.92 5.15 0.18
C ALA A 19 -0.01 4.65 1.32
N GLY A 20 0.21 3.43 1.81
CA GLY A 20 -0.52 2.89 2.97
C GLY A 20 -0.30 3.71 4.24
N ALA A 21 0.96 4.11 4.51
CA ALA A 21 1.29 4.96 5.65
C ALA A 21 0.62 6.35 5.57
N MET A 22 0.57 6.95 4.37
CA MET A 22 -0.16 8.20 4.14
C MET A 22 -1.68 8.04 4.37
N CYS A 23 -2.25 6.90 3.99
CA CYS A 23 -3.67 6.62 4.26
C CYS A 23 -3.96 6.45 5.76
N LEU A 24 -3.07 5.78 6.50
CA LEU A 24 -3.17 5.69 7.96
C LEU A 24 -3.06 7.07 8.61
N TYR A 25 -2.12 7.90 8.17
CA TYR A 25 -1.98 9.28 8.64
C TYR A 25 -3.27 10.09 8.40
N GLY A 26 -3.86 9.97 7.20
CA GLY A 26 -5.13 10.62 6.85
C GLY A 26 -6.30 10.12 7.70
N LEU A 27 -6.35 8.83 8.02
CA LEU A 27 -7.36 8.23 8.92
C LEU A 27 -7.22 8.72 10.37
N ILE A 28 -5.99 8.89 10.86
CA ILE A 28 -5.75 9.44 12.21
C ILE A 28 -6.28 10.88 12.29
N HIS A 29 -6.01 11.69 11.27
CA HIS A 29 -6.49 13.09 11.21
C HIS A 29 -7.99 13.18 10.90
N ALA A 30 -8.61 12.11 10.40
CA ALA A 30 -10.05 12.04 10.18
C ALA A 30 -10.86 11.91 11.48
N THR A 31 -10.21 11.86 12.65
CA THR A 31 -10.86 11.95 13.96
C THR A 31 -11.27 13.38 14.33
N ASP A 32 -10.81 14.39 13.58
CA ASP A 32 -11.25 15.78 13.76
C ASP A 32 -12.71 15.97 13.34
N PRO A 33 -13.55 16.63 14.15
CA PRO A 33 -14.99 16.81 13.88
C PRO A 33 -15.29 17.71 12.67
N ASN A 34 -14.28 18.43 12.15
CA ASN A 34 -14.40 19.25 10.94
C ASN A 34 -14.12 18.47 9.65
N VAL A 35 -13.69 17.21 9.75
CA VAL A 35 -13.36 16.39 8.59
C VAL A 35 -14.60 15.72 8.06
N GLN A 36 -14.84 15.90 6.76
CA GLN A 36 -16.00 15.31 6.09
C GLN A 36 -15.92 13.78 6.07
N TRP A 37 -17.04 13.11 6.31
CA TRP A 37 -17.10 11.64 6.42
C TRP A 37 -16.55 10.90 5.18
N TYR A 38 -16.67 11.49 3.98
CA TYR A 38 -16.16 10.90 2.74
C TYR A 38 -14.63 10.80 2.72
N TRP A 39 -13.94 11.66 3.47
CA TRP A 39 -12.49 11.63 3.61
C TRP A 39 -12.02 10.36 4.33
N THR A 40 -12.69 10.01 5.42
CA THR A 40 -12.44 8.79 6.20
C THR A 40 -12.68 7.54 5.37
N VAL A 41 -13.81 7.51 4.64
CA VAL A 41 -14.18 6.38 3.77
C VAL A 41 -13.17 6.24 2.63
N GLY A 42 -12.77 7.36 2.00
CA GLY A 42 -11.76 7.36 0.95
C GLY A 42 -10.43 6.77 1.41
N HIS A 43 -9.90 7.23 2.55
CA HIS A 43 -8.66 6.69 3.10
C HIS A 43 -8.77 5.22 3.53
N ALA A 44 -9.90 4.79 4.09
CA ALA A 44 -10.13 3.39 4.45
C ALA A 44 -10.15 2.47 3.22
N VAL A 45 -10.83 2.87 2.15
CA VAL A 45 -10.91 2.10 0.90
C VAL A 45 -9.54 2.02 0.23
N VAL A 46 -8.82 3.13 0.13
CA VAL A 46 -7.48 3.15 -0.47
C VAL A 46 -6.49 2.34 0.37
N LEU A 47 -6.58 2.41 1.70
CA LEU A 47 -5.76 1.59 2.60
C LEU A 47 -5.99 0.09 2.37
N ALA A 48 -7.26 -0.34 2.28
CA ALA A 48 -7.59 -1.73 1.99
C ALA A 48 -7.03 -2.18 0.63
N ALA A 49 -7.12 -1.32 -0.40
CA ALA A 49 -6.52 -1.59 -1.70
C ALA A 49 -4.99 -1.68 -1.64
N CYS A 50 -4.33 -0.80 -0.88
CA CYS A 50 -2.88 -0.86 -0.67
C CYS A 50 -2.46 -2.18 0.00
N VAL A 51 -3.14 -2.60 1.06
CA VAL A 51 -2.84 -3.88 1.75
C VAL A 51 -3.03 -5.07 0.79
N PHE A 52 -4.11 -5.08 0.01
CA PHE A 52 -4.34 -6.13 -0.99
C PHE A 52 -3.21 -6.18 -2.04
N LEU A 53 -2.83 -5.03 -2.60
CA LEU A 53 -1.76 -4.94 -3.60
C LEU A 53 -0.40 -5.33 -3.03
N ILE A 54 -0.09 -4.97 -1.79
CA ILE A 54 1.12 -5.40 -1.08
C ILE A 54 1.16 -6.93 -1.00
N GLY A 55 0.05 -7.57 -0.60
CA GLY A 55 -0.04 -9.03 -0.56
C GLY A 55 0.22 -9.69 -1.91
N ARG A 56 -0.29 -9.10 -3.00
CA ARG A 56 -0.04 -9.59 -4.37
C ARG A 56 1.41 -9.41 -4.79
N VAL A 57 2.00 -8.24 -4.54
CA VAL A 57 3.42 -7.97 -4.86
C VAL A 57 4.34 -8.89 -4.05
N TRP A 58 4.01 -9.14 -2.78
CA TRP A 58 4.74 -10.08 -1.93
C TRP A 58 4.70 -11.51 -2.46
N ALA A 59 3.52 -11.98 -2.90
CA ALA A 59 3.40 -13.30 -3.53
C ALA A 59 4.23 -13.40 -4.81
N SER A 60 4.23 -12.36 -5.65
CA SER A 60 5.08 -12.28 -6.84
C SER A 60 6.58 -12.28 -6.48
N LEU A 61 6.97 -11.52 -5.45
CA LEU A 61 8.36 -11.43 -5.01
C LEU A 61 8.86 -12.77 -4.47
N LYS A 62 8.04 -13.48 -3.70
CA LYS A 62 8.32 -14.84 -3.22
C LYS A 62 8.47 -15.82 -4.39
N ALA A 63 7.57 -15.78 -5.37
CA ALA A 63 7.64 -16.64 -6.55
C ALA A 63 8.91 -16.38 -7.37
N THR A 64 9.25 -15.11 -7.62
CA THR A 64 10.48 -14.74 -8.33
C THR A 64 11.74 -15.08 -7.53
N TRP A 65 11.69 -15.07 -6.19
CA TRP A 65 12.84 -15.44 -5.37
C TRP A 65 13.17 -16.94 -5.47
N GLN A 66 12.14 -17.80 -5.52
CA GLN A 66 12.28 -19.25 -5.58
C GLN A 66 12.58 -19.82 -6.98
N GLN A 67 12.40 -19.04 -8.04
CA GLN A 67 12.86 -19.37 -9.40
C GLN A 67 14.37 -19.24 -9.55
#